data_AF-A0A662JRB9-F1
#
_entry.id   AF-A0A662JRB9-F1
#
_cell.length_a   1.000
_cell.length_b   1.000
_cell.length_c   1.000
_cell.angle_alpha   90.00
_cell.angle_beta   90.00
_cell.angle_gamma   90.00
#
_symmetry.space_group_name_H-M   'P 1'
#
loop_
_entity.id
_entity.type
_entity.pdbx_description
1 polymer ?
#
loop_
_entity_poly.entity_id
_entity_poly.type
_entity_poly.pdbx_seq_one_letter_code
_entity_poly.pdbx_strand_id
1 'polypeptide(L)'
;RDKRTWDIVEYSLGKAAISMAYPIWEYDMYGYLLMPNPFKTNVFAGKGIMVFYDLVKDVRAAINREVNTEVIQLTMGAGGGLKTAIAKAAIARMYKKVVNNIISWLEMNEREKNKIVFVGAPWLLYAVMTKLQEDGRTFDFADRGGVITGGGWKIQEDRRVPVAEFRKMVKDTLGINEEYCLDVYAMVESNGIMAHCQEGHYLHIPHSYYHPLVLDEDFKPKGYGEYGQFAFLDSSTYSYPGFIISGDRVRILEHCPVCDRPGPVLEPEVTRVRGAEMRGCAEEVRRMLSTDLGR
;
A
#
# COMPACT_ATOMS: atom_id res chain seq x y z
N ARG A 1 -6.20 -6.58 -18.64
CA ARG A 1 -6.29 -5.16 -19.08
C ARG A 1 -5.50 -5.03 -20.38
N ASP A 2 -5.94 -4.19 -21.30
CA ASP A 2 -5.15 -3.85 -22.48
C ASP A 2 -3.92 -3.00 -22.08
N LYS A 3 -2.94 -2.88 -22.98
CA LYS A 3 -1.71 -2.13 -22.72
C LYS A 3 -2.00 -0.66 -22.40
N ARG A 4 -2.97 -0.03 -23.07
CA ARG A 4 -3.30 1.38 -22.85
C ARG A 4 -3.80 1.64 -21.42
N THR A 5 -4.74 0.83 -20.94
CA THR A 5 -5.27 0.90 -19.58
C THR A 5 -4.17 0.62 -18.56
N TRP A 6 -3.21 -0.24 -18.92
CA TRP A 6 -2.05 -0.54 -18.09
C TRP A 6 -1.11 0.67 -17.95
N ASP A 7 -0.68 1.24 -19.07
CA ASP A 7 0.23 2.38 -19.08
C ASP A 7 -0.39 3.60 -18.35
N ILE A 8 -1.72 3.77 -18.46
CA ILE A 8 -2.46 4.80 -17.72
C ILE A 8 -2.42 4.58 -16.21
N VAL A 9 -2.55 3.34 -15.71
CA VAL A 9 -2.54 3.10 -14.26
C VAL A 9 -1.14 3.34 -13.67
N GLU A 10 -0.09 2.94 -14.39
CA GLU A 10 1.30 3.21 -14.00
C GLU A 10 1.58 4.71 -13.96
N TYR A 11 1.19 5.43 -15.01
CA TYR A 11 1.32 6.89 -15.05
C TYR A 11 0.54 7.56 -13.91
N SER A 12 -0.70 7.13 -13.67
CA SER A 12 -1.56 7.70 -12.62
C SER A 12 -0.97 7.45 -11.23
N LEU A 13 -0.43 6.25 -10.99
CA LEU A 13 0.24 5.91 -9.74
C LEU A 13 1.48 6.76 -9.52
N GLY A 14 2.37 6.84 -10.52
CA GLY A 14 3.58 7.64 -10.43
C GLY A 14 3.30 9.12 -10.25
N LYS A 15 2.37 9.67 -11.04
CA LYS A 15 1.94 11.07 -10.93
C LYS A 15 1.37 11.37 -9.55
N ALA A 16 0.44 10.56 -9.04
CA ALA A 16 -0.17 10.77 -7.73
C ALA A 16 0.88 10.67 -6.62
N ALA A 17 1.71 9.62 -6.60
CA ALA A 17 2.73 9.43 -5.58
C ALA A 17 3.75 10.58 -5.55
N ILE A 18 4.33 10.94 -6.70
CA ILE A 18 5.38 11.98 -6.78
C ILE A 18 4.82 13.36 -6.42
N SER A 19 3.67 13.73 -7.00
CA SER A 19 3.12 15.06 -6.77
C SER A 19 2.67 15.27 -5.33
N MET A 20 2.16 14.22 -4.67
CA MET A 20 1.73 14.29 -3.28
C MET A 20 2.90 14.15 -2.29
N ALA A 21 3.99 13.51 -2.69
CA ALA A 21 5.21 13.40 -1.88
C ALA A 21 6.17 14.61 -2.03
N TYR A 22 5.95 15.52 -2.98
CA TYR A 22 6.80 16.71 -3.13
C TYR A 22 6.86 17.53 -1.82
N PRO A 23 8.05 17.98 -1.35
CA PRO A 23 9.33 17.99 -2.06
C PRO A 23 10.25 16.78 -1.80
N ILE A 24 9.83 15.78 -1.02
CA ILE A 24 10.73 14.71 -0.56
C ILE A 24 11.20 13.79 -1.70
N TRP A 25 10.37 13.63 -2.74
CA TRP A 25 10.62 12.67 -3.80
C TRP A 25 11.68 13.18 -4.78
N GLU A 26 12.76 12.42 -4.91
CA GLU A 26 13.84 12.69 -5.86
C GLU A 26 14.23 11.41 -6.60
N TYR A 27 14.66 11.54 -7.86
CA TYR A 27 15.07 10.38 -8.65
C TYR A 27 16.28 9.66 -8.03
N ASP A 28 17.22 10.38 -7.41
CA ASP A 28 18.43 9.78 -6.81
C ASP A 28 18.18 9.03 -5.48
N MET A 29 16.93 8.92 -5.02
CA MET A 29 16.59 8.15 -3.82
C MET A 29 16.82 6.65 -4.01
N TYR A 30 17.06 5.96 -2.89
CA TYR A 30 17.09 4.51 -2.82
C TYR A 30 15.71 3.99 -2.38
N GLY A 31 15.05 3.27 -3.27
CA GLY A 31 13.75 2.68 -3.05
C GLY A 31 13.82 1.29 -2.42
N TYR A 32 12.91 1.02 -1.49
CA TYR A 32 12.64 -0.33 -1.02
C TYR A 32 11.17 -0.68 -1.23
N LEU A 33 10.94 -1.64 -2.13
CA LEU A 33 9.61 -2.17 -2.42
C LEU A 33 9.24 -3.23 -1.39
N LEU A 34 8.27 -2.92 -0.54
CA LEU A 34 7.67 -3.77 0.49
C LEU A 34 6.66 -4.77 -0.10
N MET A 35 6.94 -5.25 -1.30
CA MET A 35 6.15 -6.19 -2.10
C MET A 35 7.09 -7.13 -2.86
N PRO A 36 6.54 -8.23 -3.44
CA PRO A 36 7.27 -9.04 -4.39
C PRO A 36 7.77 -8.22 -5.59
N ASN A 37 8.91 -8.63 -6.15
CA ASN A 37 9.45 -8.06 -7.36
C ASN A 37 8.39 -8.16 -8.47
N PRO A 38 7.97 -7.02 -9.05
CA PRO A 38 6.86 -6.99 -9.99
C PRO A 38 7.16 -7.70 -11.31
N PHE A 39 8.44 -7.83 -11.68
CA PHE A 39 8.91 -8.56 -12.86
C PHE A 39 8.91 -10.08 -12.68
N LYS A 40 8.66 -10.57 -11.45
CA LYS A 40 8.64 -12.01 -11.10
C LYS A 40 7.31 -12.48 -10.53
N THR A 41 6.26 -11.66 -10.66
CA THR A 41 4.92 -12.01 -10.19
C THR A 41 3.86 -11.70 -11.23
N ASN A 42 2.78 -12.49 -11.21
CA ASN A 42 1.61 -12.25 -12.04
C ASN A 42 0.48 -11.55 -11.27
N VAL A 43 0.69 -11.24 -9.99
CA VAL A 43 -0.29 -10.52 -9.16
C VAL A 43 -0.36 -9.07 -9.62
N PHE A 44 -1.58 -8.57 -9.88
CA PHE A 44 -1.82 -7.22 -10.40
C PHE A 44 -1.19 -6.14 -9.52
N ALA A 45 -1.39 -6.19 -8.20
CA ALA A 45 -0.80 -5.20 -7.27
C ALA A 45 0.73 -5.21 -7.29
N GLY A 46 1.36 -6.33 -7.67
CA GLY A 46 2.78 -6.37 -7.96
C GLY A 46 3.07 -5.57 -9.23
N LYS A 47 2.47 -5.96 -10.35
CA LYS A 47 2.76 -5.34 -11.65
C LYS A 47 2.49 -3.83 -11.67
N GLY A 48 1.41 -3.33 -11.07
CA GLY A 48 1.07 -1.90 -11.12
C GLY A 48 2.13 -0.98 -10.48
N ILE A 49 2.99 -1.53 -9.62
CA ILE A 49 4.08 -0.82 -8.97
C ILE A 49 5.40 -0.93 -9.77
N MET A 50 5.40 -1.53 -10.97
CA MET A 50 6.60 -1.55 -11.84
C MET A 50 7.14 -0.16 -12.11
N VAL A 51 6.26 0.84 -12.27
CA VAL A 51 6.64 2.24 -12.46
C VAL A 51 7.62 2.72 -11.40
N PHE A 52 7.59 2.21 -10.17
CA PHE A 52 8.51 2.60 -9.10
C PHE A 52 9.99 2.42 -9.49
N TYR A 53 10.31 1.41 -10.31
CA TYR A 53 11.66 1.18 -10.83
C TYR A 53 12.12 2.25 -11.83
N ASP A 54 11.19 3.01 -12.41
CA ASP A 54 11.48 4.15 -13.29
C ASP A 54 11.49 5.49 -12.53
N LEU A 55 10.91 5.54 -11.32
CA LEU A 55 10.75 6.78 -10.55
C LEU A 55 11.91 7.05 -9.58
N VAL A 56 12.73 6.05 -9.28
CA VAL A 56 13.93 6.19 -8.43
C VAL A 56 15.09 5.37 -8.99
N LYS A 57 16.31 5.76 -8.61
CA LYS A 57 17.58 5.26 -9.14
C LYS A 57 17.85 3.79 -8.84
N ASP A 58 17.55 3.35 -7.63
CA ASP A 58 17.75 1.97 -7.18
C ASP A 58 16.50 1.49 -6.46
N VAL A 59 16.02 0.29 -6.80
CA VAL A 59 14.90 -0.34 -6.11
C VAL A 59 15.27 -1.74 -5.68
N ARG A 60 15.18 -2.00 -4.38
CA ARG A 60 15.24 -3.36 -3.83
C ARG A 60 13.85 -3.85 -3.49
N ALA A 61 13.48 -5.03 -3.99
CA ALA A 61 12.24 -5.70 -3.60
C ALA A 61 12.45 -6.65 -2.42
N ALA A 62 11.53 -6.62 -1.46
CA ALA A 62 11.51 -7.52 -0.31
C ALA A 62 11.54 -8.99 -0.72
N ILE A 63 10.79 -9.37 -1.77
CA ILE A 63 10.74 -10.74 -2.28
C ILE A 63 11.11 -10.78 -3.76
N ASN A 64 12.36 -11.15 -4.05
CA ASN A 64 12.87 -11.25 -5.42
C ASN A 64 12.83 -12.69 -5.99
N ARG A 65 11.70 -13.37 -5.87
CA ARG A 65 11.48 -14.74 -6.39
C ARG A 65 10.11 -14.86 -7.03
N GLU A 66 9.96 -15.86 -7.90
CA GLU A 66 8.64 -16.23 -8.41
C GLU A 66 7.78 -16.77 -7.28
N VAL A 67 6.56 -16.24 -7.20
CA VAL A 67 5.53 -16.76 -6.31
C VAL A 67 4.81 -17.87 -7.07
N ASN A 68 5.22 -19.12 -6.84
CA ASN A 68 4.59 -20.27 -7.48
C ASN A 68 3.28 -20.64 -6.79
N THR A 69 2.32 -21.14 -7.56
CA THR A 69 1.00 -21.56 -7.07
C THR A 69 1.07 -22.71 -6.08
N GLU A 70 2.11 -23.55 -6.12
CA GLU A 70 2.33 -24.62 -5.15
C GLU A 70 2.62 -24.10 -3.74
N VAL A 71 3.46 -23.06 -3.58
CA VAL A 71 3.69 -22.43 -2.26
C VAL A 71 2.42 -21.75 -1.75
N ILE A 72 1.62 -21.17 -2.65
CA ILE A 72 0.30 -20.60 -2.31
C ILE A 72 -0.64 -21.71 -1.81
N GLN A 73 -0.74 -22.84 -2.51
CA GLN A 73 -1.61 -23.95 -2.12
C GLN A 73 -1.19 -24.62 -0.80
N LEU A 74 0.12 -24.76 -0.58
CA LEU A 74 0.68 -25.29 0.67
C LEU A 74 0.44 -24.37 1.88
N THR A 75 0.25 -23.07 1.64
CA THR A 75 -0.01 -22.07 2.69
C THR A 75 -1.50 -21.85 2.96
N MET A 76 -2.37 -22.07 1.96
CA MET A 76 -3.83 -21.95 2.07
C MET A 76 -4.53 -23.11 2.81
N GLY A 77 -3.80 -24.03 3.45
CA GLY A 77 -4.38 -24.99 4.39
C GLY A 77 -4.87 -26.31 3.79
N ALA A 78 -4.48 -26.67 2.56
CA ALA A 78 -4.78 -27.99 2.00
C ALA A 78 -3.80 -29.06 2.55
N GLY A 79 -3.92 -29.42 3.83
CA GLY A 79 -3.33 -30.65 4.40
C GLY A 79 -2.61 -30.47 5.74
N GLY A 80 -3.00 -31.29 6.72
CA GLY A 80 -2.20 -31.54 7.92
C GLY A 80 -1.06 -32.52 7.64
N GLY A 81 0.08 -32.37 8.35
CA GLY A 81 1.20 -33.32 8.29
C GLY A 81 2.59 -32.68 8.34
N LEU A 82 3.62 -33.53 8.29
CA LEU A 82 5.03 -33.15 8.38
C LEU A 82 5.46 -32.16 7.28
N LYS A 83 4.92 -32.31 6.06
CA LYS A 83 5.21 -31.41 4.92
C LYS A 83 4.77 -29.98 5.19
N THR A 84 3.61 -29.80 5.82
CA THR A 84 3.06 -28.48 6.19
C THR A 84 3.91 -27.82 7.29
N ALA A 85 4.39 -28.59 8.27
CA ALA A 85 5.27 -28.09 9.31
C ALA A 85 6.63 -27.62 8.75
N ILE A 86 7.23 -28.40 7.84
CA ILE A 86 8.47 -28.03 7.15
C ILE A 86 8.27 -26.76 6.31
N ALA A 87 7.16 -26.67 5.56
CA ALA A 87 6.83 -25.49 4.77
C ALA A 87 6.68 -24.24 5.64
N LYS A 88 5.95 -24.33 6.76
CA LYS A 88 5.80 -23.23 7.73
C LYS A 88 7.14 -22.75 8.29
N ALA A 89 8.02 -23.67 8.68
CA ALA A 89 9.35 -23.33 9.19
C ALA A 89 10.22 -22.64 8.12
N ALA A 90 10.17 -23.11 6.88
CA ALA A 90 10.88 -22.51 5.76
C ALA A 90 10.39 -21.07 5.48
N ILE A 91 9.06 -20.85 5.50
CA ILE A 91 8.46 -19.52 5.32
C ILE A 91 8.86 -18.59 6.47
N ALA A 92 8.79 -19.05 7.73
CA ALA A 92 9.20 -18.25 8.88
C ALA A 92 10.68 -17.84 8.79
N ARG A 93 11.56 -18.75 8.35
CA ARG A 93 12.98 -18.46 8.13
C ARG A 93 13.20 -17.46 6.99
N MET A 94 12.45 -17.60 5.91
CA MET A 94 12.46 -16.66 4.79
C MET A 94 12.01 -15.27 5.26
N TYR A 95 10.92 -15.19 6.02
CA TYR A 95 10.37 -13.96 6.53
C TYR A 95 11.37 -13.23 7.44
N LYS A 96 11.99 -13.94 8.39
CA LYS A 96 13.09 -13.40 9.22
C LYS A 96 14.24 -12.87 8.37
N LYS A 97 14.60 -13.57 7.29
CA LYS A 97 15.65 -13.12 6.37
C LYS A 97 15.26 -11.83 5.65
N VAL A 98 14.00 -11.69 5.20
CA VAL A 98 13.49 -10.46 4.58
C VAL A 98 13.57 -9.30 5.55
N VAL A 99 13.08 -9.46 6.79
CA VAL A 99 13.16 -8.43 7.84
C VAL A 99 14.60 -8.01 8.09
N ASN A 100 15.51 -8.97 8.30
CA ASN A 100 16.93 -8.67 8.53
C ASN A 100 17.58 -7.96 7.34
N ASN A 101 17.24 -8.34 6.10
CA ASN A 101 17.75 -7.67 4.91
C ASN A 101 17.29 -6.21 4.81
N ILE A 102 16.06 -5.90 5.22
CA ILE A 102 15.56 -4.52 5.28
C ILE A 102 16.34 -3.74 6.33
N ILE A 103 16.55 -4.32 7.52
CA ILE A 103 17.33 -3.70 8.60
C ILE A 103 18.77 -3.40 8.14
N SER A 104 19.46 -4.36 7.49
CA SER A 104 20.81 -4.12 6.95
C SER A 104 20.83 -3.07 5.83
N TRP A 105 19.75 -2.94 5.06
CA TRP A 105 19.61 -1.87 4.07
C TRP A 105 19.41 -0.50 4.73
N LEU A 106 18.63 -0.43 5.81
CA LEU A 106 18.48 0.78 6.62
C LEU A 106 19.84 1.22 7.20
N GLU A 107 20.58 0.30 7.84
CA GLU A 107 21.93 0.56 8.38
C GLU A 107 22.89 1.14 7.35
N MET A 108 22.92 0.56 6.14
CA MET A 108 23.75 1.05 5.06
C MET A 108 23.36 2.48 4.66
N ASN A 109 22.07 2.74 4.42
CA ASN A 109 21.63 4.04 3.91
C ASN A 109 21.64 5.15 4.96
N GLU A 110 21.51 4.84 6.24
CA GLU A 110 21.76 5.80 7.31
C GLU A 110 23.23 6.21 7.34
N ARG A 111 24.14 5.24 7.33
CA ARG A 111 25.60 5.49 7.36
C ARG A 111 26.07 6.34 6.18
N GLU A 112 25.62 6.01 4.97
CA GLU A 112 25.99 6.75 3.75
C GLU A 112 25.19 8.06 3.58
N LYS A 113 24.26 8.37 4.50
CA LYS A 113 23.36 9.53 4.45
C LYS A 113 22.51 9.62 3.17
N ASN A 114 22.15 8.48 2.60
CA ASN A 114 21.32 8.41 1.41
C ASN A 114 19.89 8.86 1.70
N LYS A 115 19.20 9.37 0.67
CA LYS A 115 17.75 9.53 0.70
C LYS A 115 17.08 8.20 0.38
N ILE A 116 16.05 7.85 1.13
CA ILE A 116 15.36 6.57 1.03
C ILE A 116 13.85 6.74 0.88
N VAL A 117 13.22 5.79 0.19
CA VAL A 117 11.75 5.72 0.16
C VAL A 117 11.28 4.28 0.24
N PHE A 118 10.34 4.02 1.16
CA PHE A 118 9.61 2.77 1.20
C PHE A 118 8.34 2.86 0.37
N VAL A 119 8.06 1.86 -0.46
CA VAL A 119 6.79 1.76 -1.21
C VAL A 119 6.21 0.36 -1.05
N GLY A 120 4.92 0.22 -0.72
CA GLY A 120 4.25 -1.08 -0.71
C GLY A 120 3.38 -1.32 0.53
N ALA A 121 3.34 -2.55 1.04
CA ALA A 121 2.40 -2.86 2.12
C ALA A 121 2.91 -2.44 3.50
N PRO A 122 2.03 -1.89 4.35
CA PRO A 122 2.38 -1.44 5.70
C PRO A 122 2.82 -2.60 6.61
N TRP A 123 2.23 -3.80 6.46
CA TRP A 123 2.47 -4.93 7.38
C TRP A 123 3.95 -5.36 7.45
N LEU A 124 4.68 -5.27 6.34
CA LEU A 124 6.08 -5.68 6.30
C LEU A 124 6.98 -4.64 7.00
N LEU A 125 6.72 -3.36 6.77
CA LEU A 125 7.44 -2.29 7.47
C LEU A 125 7.10 -2.28 8.96
N TYR A 126 5.84 -2.54 9.31
CA TYR A 126 5.41 -2.71 10.70
C TYR A 126 6.25 -3.79 11.41
N ALA A 127 6.39 -4.98 10.79
CA ALA A 127 7.19 -6.05 11.39
C ALA A 127 8.68 -5.71 11.51
N VAL A 128 9.24 -4.95 10.57
CA VAL A 128 10.61 -4.44 10.68
C VAL A 128 10.73 -3.48 11.86
N MET A 129 9.80 -2.55 12.01
CA MET A 129 9.79 -1.59 13.12
C MET A 129 9.59 -2.30 14.47
N THR A 130 8.70 -3.29 14.56
CA THR A 130 8.55 -4.10 15.79
C THR A 130 9.85 -4.78 16.16
N LYS A 131 10.54 -5.39 15.18
CA LYS A 131 11.84 -6.04 15.43
C LYS A 131 12.91 -5.06 15.92
N LEU A 132 12.94 -3.85 15.35
CA LEU A 132 13.87 -2.79 15.76
C LEU A 132 13.58 -2.32 17.18
N GLN A 133 12.32 -2.13 17.54
CA GLN A 133 11.91 -1.79 18.90
C GLN A 133 12.28 -2.89 19.91
N GLU A 134 12.07 -4.16 19.58
CA GLU A 134 12.49 -5.30 20.40
C GLU A 134 14.00 -5.33 20.63
N ASP A 135 14.79 -4.89 19.64
CA ASP A 135 16.25 -4.81 19.73
C ASP A 135 16.75 -3.51 20.38
N GLY A 136 15.86 -2.57 20.73
CA GLY A 136 16.23 -1.25 21.24
C GLY A 136 16.98 -0.40 20.20
N ARG A 137 16.66 -0.59 18.92
CA ARG A 137 17.32 0.06 17.78
C ARG A 137 16.40 1.06 17.10
N THR A 138 16.96 2.20 16.73
CA THR A 138 16.29 3.25 15.95
C THR A 138 17.19 3.76 14.85
N PHE A 139 16.61 4.42 13.86
CA PHE A 139 17.32 5.16 12.83
C PHE A 139 16.83 6.61 12.80
N ASP A 140 17.60 7.51 12.19
CA ASP A 140 17.21 8.89 11.95
C ASP A 140 17.40 9.30 10.48
N PHE A 141 16.33 9.16 9.72
CA PHE A 141 16.29 9.63 8.34
C PHE A 141 15.78 11.06 8.21
N ALA A 142 15.01 11.60 9.16
CA ALA A 142 14.40 12.92 9.08
C ALA A 142 13.83 13.22 7.67
N ASP A 143 14.25 14.32 7.05
CA ASP A 143 13.84 14.76 5.70
C ASP A 143 14.59 14.03 4.56
N ARG A 144 15.26 12.92 4.86
CA ARG A 144 15.87 12.02 3.86
C ARG A 144 15.05 10.75 3.68
N GLY A 145 13.96 10.57 4.40
CA GLY A 145 13.11 9.38 4.31
C GLY A 145 11.69 9.71 3.89
N GLY A 146 11.07 8.79 3.15
CA GLY A 146 9.65 8.82 2.87
C GLY A 146 9.05 7.42 2.91
N VAL A 147 7.74 7.34 3.14
CA VAL A 147 6.98 6.09 3.11
C VAL A 147 5.71 6.32 2.31
N ILE A 148 5.47 5.50 1.30
CA ILE A 148 4.21 5.43 0.57
C ILE A 148 3.65 4.01 0.72
N THR A 149 2.67 3.87 1.60
CA THR A 149 1.96 2.61 1.74
C THR A 149 0.78 2.51 0.77
N GLY A 150 0.33 1.29 0.51
CA GLY A 150 -0.88 1.06 -0.26
C GLY A 150 -1.39 -0.36 -0.09
N GLY A 151 -2.70 -0.47 0.12
CA GLY A 151 -3.35 -1.74 0.41
C GLY A 151 -2.89 -2.36 1.73
N GLY A 152 -3.52 -3.47 2.12
CA GLY A 152 -3.08 -4.27 3.26
C GLY A 152 -3.34 -3.73 4.67
N TRP A 153 -4.02 -2.60 4.82
CA TRP A 153 -4.52 -2.12 6.12
C TRP A 153 -5.70 -2.92 6.67
N LYS A 154 -6.50 -3.51 5.78
CA LYS A 154 -7.76 -4.21 6.10
C LYS A 154 -7.56 -5.64 6.63
N ILE A 155 -6.34 -5.97 7.03
CA ILE A 155 -5.81 -7.33 7.09
C ILE A 155 -5.92 -7.96 8.48
N GLN A 156 -6.12 -7.16 9.52
CA GLN A 156 -6.42 -7.64 10.87
C GLN A 156 -7.54 -6.77 11.42
N GLU A 157 -8.81 -7.17 11.28
CA GLU A 157 -9.90 -6.43 11.94
C GLU A 157 -9.68 -6.37 13.47
N ASP A 158 -8.96 -7.36 14.03
CA ASP A 158 -8.69 -7.49 15.46
C ASP A 158 -7.41 -6.76 15.94
N ARG A 159 -6.55 -6.32 15.01
CA ARG A 159 -5.25 -5.68 15.29
C ARG A 159 -4.91 -4.59 14.26
N ARG A 160 -5.94 -3.93 13.73
CA ARG A 160 -5.77 -2.83 12.78
C ARG A 160 -5.02 -1.72 13.51
N VAL A 161 -3.75 -1.55 13.21
CA VAL A 161 -3.00 -0.36 13.60
C VAL A 161 -3.62 0.81 12.83
N PRO A 162 -4.23 1.80 13.50
CA PRO A 162 -4.71 3.01 12.85
C PRO A 162 -3.58 3.63 12.03
N VAL A 163 -3.89 4.22 10.87
CA VAL A 163 -2.82 4.75 9.99
C VAL A 163 -1.99 5.80 10.74
N ALA A 164 -2.62 6.58 11.62
CA ALA A 164 -1.94 7.53 12.50
C ALA A 164 -0.92 6.88 13.45
N GLU A 165 -1.25 5.74 14.07
CA GLU A 165 -0.32 5.03 14.95
C GLU A 165 0.86 4.45 14.17
N PHE A 166 0.62 3.95 12.95
CA PHE A 166 1.70 3.48 12.09
C PHE A 166 2.66 4.62 11.71
N ARG A 167 2.14 5.80 11.35
CA ARG A 167 2.97 6.98 11.06
C ARG A 167 3.81 7.39 12.27
N LYS A 168 3.21 7.40 13.46
CA LYS A 168 3.93 7.65 14.70
C LYS A 168 5.04 6.61 14.94
N MET A 169 4.76 5.33 14.69
CA MET A 169 5.77 4.27 14.80
C MET A 169 6.92 4.46 13.81
N VAL A 170 6.62 4.90 12.58
CA VAL A 170 7.62 5.25 11.57
C VAL A 170 8.50 6.40 12.07
N LYS A 171 7.90 7.45 12.65
CA LYS A 171 8.66 8.57 13.23
C LYS A 171 9.55 8.12 14.38
N ASP A 172 8.97 7.39 15.34
CA ASP A 172 9.67 6.95 16.55
C ASP A 172 10.80 5.97 16.26
N THR A 173 10.66 5.13 15.22
CA THR A 173 11.61 4.04 14.94
C THR A 173 12.62 4.38 13.85
N LEU A 174 12.20 5.13 12.83
CA LEU A 174 13.02 5.44 11.64
C LEU A 174 13.36 6.95 11.52
N GLY A 175 12.82 7.80 12.38
CA GLY A 175 13.06 9.25 12.37
C GLY A 175 12.38 10.00 11.22
N ILE A 176 11.67 9.30 10.33
CA ILE A 176 10.98 9.89 9.16
C ILE A 176 9.79 10.73 9.63
N ASN A 177 9.66 11.97 9.16
CA ASN A 177 8.53 12.83 9.53
C ASN A 177 7.18 12.21 9.12
N GLU A 178 6.18 12.37 9.97
CA GLU A 178 4.84 11.81 9.74
C GLU A 178 4.21 12.35 8.44
N GLU A 179 4.49 13.61 8.09
CA GLU A 179 4.04 14.25 6.85
C GLU A 179 4.51 13.51 5.58
N TYR A 180 5.68 12.84 5.63
CA TYR A 180 6.23 12.04 4.53
C TYR A 180 5.80 10.57 4.57
N CYS A 181 4.87 10.23 5.45
CA CYS A 181 4.24 8.91 5.53
C CYS A 181 2.85 8.96 4.89
N LEU A 182 2.82 8.77 3.59
CA LEU A 182 1.61 8.81 2.77
C LEU A 182 1.03 7.41 2.59
N ASP A 183 -0.30 7.34 2.44
CA ASP A 183 -0.98 6.12 2.02
C ASP A 183 -1.67 6.37 0.69
N VAL A 184 -1.84 5.27 -0.06
CA VAL A 184 -2.54 5.25 -1.34
C VAL A 184 -3.70 4.28 -1.26
N TYR A 185 -4.89 4.83 -1.47
CA TYR A 185 -6.10 4.07 -1.70
C TYR A 185 -6.31 3.85 -3.21
N ALA A 186 -6.37 2.59 -3.60
CA ALA A 186 -6.59 2.14 -4.97
C ALA A 186 -7.18 0.72 -4.96
N MET A 187 -7.69 0.28 -6.10
CA MET A 187 -8.21 -1.07 -6.30
C MET A 187 -7.93 -1.60 -7.71
N VAL A 188 -7.96 -2.92 -7.89
CA VAL A 188 -7.62 -3.59 -9.16
C VAL A 188 -8.65 -3.32 -10.25
N GLU A 189 -9.84 -2.88 -9.86
CA GLU A 189 -10.97 -2.53 -10.71
C GLU A 189 -10.94 -1.05 -11.11
N SER A 190 -9.91 -0.31 -10.73
CA SER A 190 -9.81 1.14 -10.94
C SER A 190 -8.41 1.58 -11.37
N ASN A 191 -8.36 2.75 -12.02
CA ASN A 191 -7.16 3.55 -12.25
C ASN A 191 -7.18 4.84 -11.40
N GLY A 192 -8.22 5.05 -10.61
CA GLY A 192 -8.28 6.11 -9.61
C GLY A 192 -7.28 5.83 -8.50
N ILE A 193 -6.16 6.55 -8.50
CA ILE A 193 -5.15 6.50 -7.45
C ILE A 193 -5.39 7.67 -6.52
N MET A 194 -5.78 7.39 -5.28
CA MET A 194 -6.05 8.43 -4.28
C MET A 194 -4.93 8.40 -3.26
N ALA A 195 -4.13 9.45 -3.21
CA ALA A 195 -2.97 9.55 -2.34
C ALA A 195 -3.21 10.59 -1.23
N HIS A 196 -2.67 10.32 -0.05
CA HIS A 196 -2.68 11.26 1.07
C HIS A 196 -2.03 12.59 0.70
N CYS A 197 -2.61 13.69 1.18
CA CYS A 197 -1.89 14.95 1.36
C CYS A 197 -0.96 14.88 2.58
N GLN A 198 0.08 15.70 2.61
CA GLN A 198 1.05 15.74 3.71
C GLN A 198 0.46 16.45 4.94
N GLU A 199 -0.44 17.40 4.69
CA GLU A 199 -0.95 18.35 5.69
C GLU A 199 -1.96 17.71 6.65
N GLY A 200 -2.71 16.72 6.20
CA GLY A 200 -3.71 16.04 7.03
C GLY A 200 -4.11 14.66 6.55
N HIS A 201 -3.36 14.08 5.61
CA HIS A 201 -3.55 12.72 5.13
C HIS A 201 -4.94 12.42 4.56
N TYR A 202 -5.60 13.41 3.95
CA TYR A 202 -6.82 13.18 3.17
C TYR A 202 -6.46 12.55 1.83
N LEU A 203 -7.24 11.57 1.38
CA LEU A 203 -7.02 10.87 0.12
C LEU A 203 -7.59 11.70 -1.03
N HIS A 204 -6.73 12.37 -1.80
CA HIS A 204 -7.16 13.21 -2.91
C HIS A 204 -7.65 12.39 -4.10
N ILE A 205 -8.87 12.66 -4.55
CA ILE A 205 -9.48 11.93 -5.67
C ILE A 205 -9.07 12.59 -7.00
N PRO A 206 -8.61 11.82 -8.01
CA PRO A 206 -8.28 12.37 -9.33
C PRO A 206 -9.48 13.02 -10.04
N HIS A 207 -9.65 14.33 -9.92
CA HIS A 207 -10.81 15.06 -10.44
C HIS A 207 -10.87 15.16 -11.98
N SER A 208 -9.80 14.82 -12.71
CA SER A 208 -9.73 14.97 -14.17
C SER A 208 -10.30 13.80 -14.98
N TYR A 209 -10.39 12.60 -14.39
CA TYR A 209 -10.81 11.37 -15.09
C TYR A 209 -11.63 10.42 -14.22
N TYR A 210 -11.91 10.81 -12.98
CA TYR A 210 -12.56 9.98 -11.99
C TYR A 210 -13.72 10.73 -11.34
N HIS A 211 -14.91 10.15 -11.41
CA HIS A 211 -16.10 10.71 -10.81
C HIS A 211 -16.55 9.83 -9.62
N PRO A 212 -16.31 10.28 -8.38
CA PRO A 212 -16.62 9.48 -7.20
C PRO A 212 -18.08 9.69 -6.75
N LEU A 213 -18.67 8.65 -6.18
CA LEU A 213 -20.05 8.62 -5.69
C LEU A 213 -20.08 7.95 -4.31
N VAL A 214 -21.00 8.43 -3.46
CA VAL A 214 -21.41 7.71 -2.26
C VAL A 214 -22.84 7.26 -2.47
N LEU A 215 -23.13 5.98 -2.25
CA LEU A 215 -24.46 5.41 -2.42
C LEU A 215 -25.09 5.05 -1.07
N ASP A 216 -26.40 5.19 -0.96
CA ASP A 216 -27.20 4.67 0.15
C ASP A 216 -27.52 3.16 -0.04
N GLU A 217 -28.33 2.59 0.86
CA GLU A 217 -28.71 1.17 0.83
C GLU A 217 -29.61 0.80 -0.37
N ASP A 218 -30.26 1.79 -0.99
CA ASP A 218 -31.07 1.65 -2.21
C ASP A 218 -30.24 1.92 -3.49
N PHE A 219 -28.92 2.06 -3.37
CA PHE A 219 -28.00 2.46 -4.43
C PHE A 219 -28.26 3.84 -5.05
N LYS A 220 -28.87 4.76 -4.30
CA LYS A 220 -29.08 6.15 -4.74
C LYS A 220 -27.89 7.02 -4.32
N PRO A 221 -27.46 7.99 -5.17
CA PRO A 221 -26.39 8.91 -4.82
C PRO A 221 -26.71 9.77 -3.60
N LYS A 222 -25.71 9.94 -2.73
CA LYS A 222 -25.71 10.83 -1.56
C LYS A 222 -24.87 12.08 -1.83
N GLY A 223 -25.07 13.11 -1.01
CA GLY A 223 -24.30 14.35 -1.08
C GLY A 223 -22.90 14.23 -0.45
N TYR A 224 -22.07 15.25 -0.65
CA TYR A 224 -20.81 15.40 0.08
C TYR A 224 -21.04 15.47 1.58
N GLY A 225 -20.08 14.96 2.36
CA GLY A 225 -20.13 14.94 3.81
C GLY A 225 -20.98 13.81 4.39
N GLU A 226 -21.56 12.94 3.56
CA GLU A 226 -22.31 11.78 4.02
C GLU A 226 -21.53 10.48 3.87
N TYR A 227 -21.71 9.57 4.84
CA TYR A 227 -21.20 8.20 4.70
C TYR A 227 -22.14 7.34 3.85
N GLY A 228 -21.55 6.42 3.11
CA GLY A 228 -22.25 5.38 2.34
C GLY A 228 -21.27 4.49 1.59
N GLN A 229 -21.80 3.67 0.68
CA GLN A 229 -21.00 2.76 -0.13
C GLN A 229 -20.27 3.53 -1.23
N PHE A 230 -18.97 3.30 -1.37
CA PHE A 230 -18.17 3.97 -2.37
C PHE A 230 -18.39 3.38 -3.75
N ALA A 231 -18.73 4.22 -4.72
CA ALA A 231 -18.86 3.88 -6.12
C ALA A 231 -18.16 4.94 -6.98
N PHE A 232 -17.93 4.64 -8.25
CA PHE A 232 -17.23 5.58 -9.13
C PHE A 232 -17.46 5.29 -10.61
N LEU A 233 -17.23 6.33 -11.42
CA LEU A 233 -17.06 6.27 -12.86
C LEU A 233 -15.61 6.64 -13.19
N ASP A 234 -14.89 5.73 -13.83
CA ASP A 234 -13.50 5.87 -14.24
C ASP A 234 -13.43 5.95 -15.76
N SER A 235 -13.16 7.15 -16.29
CA SER A 235 -13.09 7.37 -17.75
C SER A 235 -11.75 6.96 -18.35
N SER A 236 -10.83 6.44 -17.54
CA SER A 236 -9.47 6.09 -17.96
C SER A 236 -9.31 4.59 -18.28
N THR A 237 -10.37 3.80 -18.10
CA THR A 237 -10.39 2.36 -18.37
C THR A 237 -10.86 2.07 -19.79
N TYR A 238 -9.97 1.55 -20.65
CA TYR A 238 -10.29 1.22 -22.05
C TYR A 238 -10.58 -0.26 -22.28
N SER A 239 -10.15 -1.12 -21.35
CA SER A 239 -10.31 -2.58 -21.46
C SER A 239 -11.52 -3.15 -20.74
N TYR A 240 -12.25 -2.33 -19.98
CA TYR A 240 -13.46 -2.72 -19.25
C TYR A 240 -14.28 -1.47 -18.89
N PRO A 241 -15.58 -1.61 -18.63
CA PRO A 241 -16.42 -0.51 -18.14
C PRO A 241 -15.99 -0.06 -16.74
N GLY A 242 -15.57 1.19 -16.60
CA GLY A 242 -15.10 1.78 -15.34
C GLY A 242 -16.21 2.22 -14.38
N PHE A 243 -17.35 1.53 -14.33
CA PHE A 243 -18.47 1.88 -13.44
C PHE A 243 -18.58 0.80 -12.35
N ILE A 244 -18.06 1.09 -11.16
CA ILE A 244 -17.87 0.09 -10.11
C ILE A 244 -18.53 0.57 -8.82
N ILE A 245 -19.25 -0.33 -8.17
CA ILE A 245 -19.68 -0.20 -6.77
C ILE A 245 -18.72 -1.06 -5.94
N SER A 246 -17.95 -0.41 -5.08
CA SER A 246 -16.96 -1.10 -4.25
C SER A 246 -17.61 -1.69 -2.98
N GLY A 247 -16.92 -2.60 -2.31
CA GLY A 247 -17.30 -3.05 -0.97
C GLY A 247 -16.84 -2.11 0.15
N ASP A 248 -16.45 -0.88 -0.16
CA ASP A 248 -15.90 0.06 0.80
C ASP A 248 -16.95 1.10 1.23
N ARG A 249 -16.88 1.51 2.50
CA ARG A 249 -17.69 2.57 3.08
C ARG A 249 -16.80 3.78 3.33
N VAL A 250 -17.17 4.91 2.74
CA VAL A 250 -16.38 6.16 2.77
C VAL A 250 -17.28 7.35 3.05
N ARG A 251 -16.63 8.49 3.30
CA ARG A 251 -17.22 9.82 3.27
C ARG A 251 -16.39 10.69 2.34
N ILE A 252 -17.03 11.27 1.32
CA ILE A 252 -16.37 12.19 0.39
C ILE A 252 -16.61 13.62 0.88
N LEU A 253 -15.56 14.43 0.94
CA LEU A 253 -15.64 15.88 1.13
C LEU A 253 -15.44 16.58 -0.21
N GLU A 254 -16.20 17.65 -0.45
CA GLU A 254 -16.13 18.43 -1.70
C GLU A 254 -14.74 19.08 -1.89
N HIS A 255 -14.14 19.49 -0.79
CA HIS A 255 -12.81 20.11 -0.73
C HIS A 255 -12.00 19.54 0.43
N CYS A 256 -10.68 19.56 0.29
CA CYS A 256 -9.77 19.23 1.38
C CYS A 256 -9.80 20.33 2.45
N PRO A 257 -9.96 19.99 3.75
CA PRO A 257 -10.04 21.02 4.80
C PRO A 257 -8.67 21.58 5.22
N VAL A 258 -7.57 21.01 4.71
CA VAL A 258 -6.19 21.33 5.17
C VAL A 258 -5.25 21.76 4.04
N CYS A 259 -5.68 21.69 2.78
CA CYS A 259 -4.87 22.16 1.65
C CYS A 259 -5.74 22.63 0.48
N ASP A 260 -5.15 23.43 -0.42
CA ASP A 260 -5.86 24.07 -1.53
C ASP A 260 -5.86 23.24 -2.83
N ARG A 261 -5.45 21.96 -2.76
CA ARG A 261 -5.44 21.08 -3.93
C ARG A 261 -6.89 20.86 -4.40
N PRO A 262 -7.17 20.98 -5.71
CA PRO A 262 -8.53 20.94 -6.23
C PRO A 262 -9.15 19.55 -6.20
N GLY A 263 -10.48 19.54 -6.17
CA GLY A 263 -11.29 18.34 -6.26
C GLY A 263 -11.63 17.72 -4.89
N PRO A 264 -12.48 16.67 -4.92
CA PRO A 264 -12.95 16.03 -3.71
C PRO A 264 -11.88 15.15 -3.07
N VAL A 265 -12.06 14.86 -1.78
CA VAL A 265 -11.18 13.98 -1.01
C VAL A 265 -11.98 12.95 -0.23
N LEU A 266 -11.38 11.79 0.06
CA LEU A 266 -11.87 10.91 1.10
C LEU A 266 -11.21 11.26 2.44
N GLU A 267 -11.93 11.01 3.53
CA GLU A 267 -11.30 10.91 4.85
C GLU A 267 -10.22 9.81 4.85
N PRO A 268 -9.16 9.94 5.68
CA PRO A 268 -8.02 9.01 5.67
C PRO A 268 -8.41 7.54 5.92
N GLU A 269 -9.44 7.30 6.74
CA GLU A 269 -9.84 5.97 7.17
C GLU A 269 -10.99 5.42 6.32
N VAL A 270 -10.66 4.57 5.35
CA VAL A 270 -11.64 3.81 4.58
C VAL A 270 -12.02 2.52 5.31
N THR A 271 -13.32 2.21 5.37
CA THR A 271 -13.86 1.00 6.02
C THR A 271 -14.57 0.09 5.01
N ARG A 272 -15.04 -1.09 5.42
CA ARG A 272 -15.86 -1.98 4.58
C ARG A 272 -17.34 -1.83 4.89
N VAL A 273 -18.19 -2.01 3.90
CA VAL A 273 -19.63 -2.24 4.16
C VAL A 273 -19.79 -3.60 4.85
N ARG A 274 -20.76 -3.73 5.76
CA ARG A 274 -20.98 -4.97 6.51
C ARG A 274 -21.30 -6.12 5.54
N GLY A 275 -20.66 -7.27 5.75
CA GLY A 275 -20.89 -8.48 4.94
C GLY A 275 -20.14 -8.53 3.60
N ALA A 276 -19.36 -7.50 3.25
CA ALA A 276 -18.51 -7.56 2.07
C ALA A 276 -17.30 -8.48 2.29
N GLU A 277 -17.06 -9.42 1.37
CA GLU A 277 -15.91 -10.33 1.45
C GLU A 277 -14.58 -9.57 1.50
N MET A 278 -13.64 -10.04 2.32
CA MET A 278 -12.27 -9.52 2.35
C MET A 278 -11.47 -10.17 1.20
N ARG A 279 -11.31 -9.46 0.09
CA ARG A 279 -10.42 -9.86 -1.03
C ARG A 279 -9.53 -8.68 -1.45
N GLY A 280 -8.27 -8.97 -1.76
CA GLY A 280 -7.34 -7.98 -2.29
C GLY A 280 -5.95 -8.55 -2.54
N CYS A 281 -5.28 -8.12 -3.60
CA CYS A 281 -3.97 -8.66 -3.99
C CYS A 281 -2.89 -8.51 -2.90
N ALA A 282 -2.91 -7.43 -2.13
CA ALA A 282 -1.97 -7.24 -1.02
C ALA A 282 -2.21 -8.26 0.12
N GLU A 283 -3.46 -8.65 0.35
CA GLU A 283 -3.81 -9.70 1.33
C GLU A 283 -3.38 -11.08 0.82
N GLU A 284 -3.59 -11.37 -0.46
CA GLU A 284 -3.12 -12.63 -1.05
C GLU A 284 -1.59 -12.75 -0.93
N VAL A 285 -0.85 -11.69 -1.28
CA VAL A 285 0.61 -11.64 -1.11
C VAL A 285 0.99 -11.80 0.35
N ARG A 286 0.28 -11.17 1.28
CA ARG A 286 0.54 -11.34 2.70
C ARG A 286 0.33 -12.80 3.12
N ARG A 287 -0.79 -13.45 2.80
CA ARG A 287 -1.06 -14.86 3.17
C ARG A 287 0.05 -15.80 2.71
N MET A 288 0.67 -15.52 1.57
CA MET A 288 1.79 -16.29 1.04
C MET A 288 3.08 -16.11 1.85
N LEU A 289 3.25 -14.97 2.52
CA LEU A 289 4.51 -14.57 3.17
C LEU A 289 4.44 -14.62 4.70
N SER A 290 3.29 -14.27 5.25
CA SER A 290 2.88 -14.56 6.61
C SER A 290 1.83 -15.66 6.52
N THR A 291 2.28 -16.91 6.52
CA THR A 291 1.45 -17.93 7.17
C THR A 291 1.14 -17.39 8.56
N ASP A 292 -0.12 -17.41 8.99
CA ASP A 292 -0.45 -17.20 10.39
C ASP A 292 0.49 -18.10 11.22
N LEU A 293 1.52 -17.46 11.76
CA LEU A 293 2.32 -17.97 12.85
C LEU A 293 1.39 -17.83 14.05
N GLY A 294 0.41 -18.73 14.10
CA GLY A 294 -0.59 -18.78 15.13
C GLY A 294 0.07 -18.66 16.50
N ARG A 295 -0.25 -17.55 17.16
CA ARG A 295 -0.72 -17.56 18.53
C ARG A 295 -2.09 -16.92 18.54
#